data_AF-A0A932KF43-F1
#
_entry.id   AF-A0A932KF43-F1
#
_cell.length_a   1.000
_cell.length_b   1.000
_cell.length_c   1.000
_cell.angle_alpha   90.00
_cell.angle_beta   90.00
_cell.angle_gamma   90.00
#
_symmetry.space_group_name_H-M   'P 1'
#
loop_
_entity.id
_entity.type
_entity.pdbx_description
1 polymer ?
#
loop_
_entity_poly.entity_id
_entity_poly.type
_entity_poly.pdbx_seq_one_letter_code
_entity_poly.pdbx_strand_id
1 'polypeptide(L)' 'MPSCTLAVDVGGTFTDVTLADATTGQTWATKTPSTPQDLSLGFMTGILKILRQAGWHPSDIVRVFH' A
#
# COMPACT_ATOMS: atom_id res chain seq x y z
N MET A 1 -14.48 10.28 -9.61
CA MET A 1 -13.22 9.65 -10.05
C MET A 1 -13.00 8.44 -9.17
N PRO A 2 -12.49 7.32 -9.69
CA PRO A 2 -12.15 6.17 -8.84
C PRO A 2 -11.14 6.62 -7.79
N SER A 3 -11.28 6.14 -6.57
CA SER A 3 -10.37 6.48 -5.48
C SER A 3 -10.13 5.28 -4.59
N CYS A 4 -8.91 5.21 -4.05
CA CYS A 4 -8.51 4.16 -3.13
C CYS A 4 -7.87 4.74 -1.87
N THR A 5 -7.94 3.96 -0.80
CA THR A 5 -7.28 4.25 0.47
C THR A 5 -6.29 3.15 0.79
N LEU A 6 -5.14 3.54 1.32
CA LEU A 6 -4.08 2.63 1.75
C LEU A 6 -3.96 2.59 3.27
N ALA A 7 -3.63 1.43 3.81
CA ALA A 7 -3.16 1.26 5.18
C ALA A 7 -1.82 0.51 5.13
N VAL A 8 -0.80 1.02 5.83
CA VAL A 8 0.57 0.49 5.80
C VAL A 8 1.07 0.28 7.22
N ASP A 9 1.38 -0.96 7.58
CA ASP A 9 2.04 -1.30 8.84
C ASP A 9 3.50 -1.68 8.57
N VAL A 10 4.45 -0.89 9.11
CA VAL A 10 5.88 -1.13 8.94
C VAL A 10 6.41 -1.87 10.16
N GLY A 11 6.59 -3.17 10.03
CA GLY A 11 7.27 -3.99 11.02
C GLY A 11 8.79 -4.04 10.81
N GLY A 12 9.49 -4.74 11.71
CA GLY A 12 10.95 -4.91 11.62
C GLY A 12 11.42 -5.82 10.48
N THR A 13 10.65 -6.87 10.18
CA THR A 13 10.99 -7.85 9.11
C THR A 13 10.20 -7.59 7.84
N PHE A 14 8.93 -7.22 7.98
CA PHE A 14 8.00 -7.06 6.88
C PHE A 14 7.21 -5.76 7.02
N THR A 15 6.86 -5.20 5.88
CA THR A 15 5.88 -4.14 5.71
C THR A 15 4.62 -4.76 5.10
N ASP A 16 3.50 -4.58 5.77
CA ASP A 16 2.18 -5.03 5.36
C ASP A 16 1.40 -3.83 4.77
N VAL A 17 0.84 -3.99 3.57
CA VAL A 17 0.03 -2.94 2.92
C VAL A 17 -1.31 -3.50 2.50
N THR A 18 -2.38 -2.78 2.84
CA THR A 18 -3.74 -3.04 2.39
C THR A 18 -4.24 -1.87 1.54
N LEU A 19 -4.92 -2.18 0.44
CA LEU A 19 -5.60 -1.21 -0.43
C LEU A 19 -7.09 -1.51 -0.42
N ALA A 20 -7.92 -0.47 -0.30
CA ALA A 20 -9.38 -0.57 -0.43
C ALA A 20 -9.89 0.37 -1.53
N ASP A 21 -10.69 -0.15 -2.44
CA ASP A 21 -11.49 0.64 -3.38
C ASP A 21 -12.67 1.28 -2.64
N ALA A 22 -12.76 2.61 -2.67
CA ALA A 22 -13.80 3.36 -1.97
C ALA A 22 -15.21 3.18 -2.55
N THR A 23 -15.33 2.69 -3.79
CA THR A 23 -16.59 2.51 -4.50
C THR A 23 -17.15 1.11 -4.33
N THR A 24 -16.31 0.10 -4.53
CA THR A 24 -16.73 -1.31 -4.53
C THR A 24 -16.52 -2.02 -3.20
N GLY A 25 -15.65 -1.47 -2.33
CA GLY A 25 -15.20 -2.14 -1.12
C GLY A 25 -14.23 -3.30 -1.38
N GLN A 26 -13.81 -3.53 -2.64
CA GLN A 26 -12.80 -4.54 -2.94
C GLN A 26 -11.48 -4.20 -2.26
N THR A 27 -10.82 -5.21 -1.70
CA THR A 27 -9.55 -5.05 -1.00
C THR A 27 -8.45 -5.91 -1.59
N TRP A 28 -7.23 -5.39 -1.53
CA TRP A 28 -6.01 -6.10 -1.84
C TRP A 28 -5.09 -6.05 -0.64
N ALA A 29 -4.19 -7.02 -0.52
CA ALA A 29 -3.15 -7.03 0.49
C ALA A 29 -1.82 -7.48 -0.13
N THR A 30 -0.73 -6.91 0.35
CA THR A 30 0.62 -7.33 -0.03
C THR A 30 1.55 -7.25 1.16
N LYS A 31 2.57 -8.10 1.13
CA LYS A 31 3.68 -8.12 2.08
C LYS A 31 4.99 -7.93 1.33
N THR A 32 5.85 -7.08 1.86
CA THR A 32 7.21 -6.84 1.35
C THR A 32 8.20 -6.89 2.50
N PRO A 33 9.45 -7.36 2.29
CA PRO A 33 10.49 -7.21 3.31
C PRO A 33 10.65 -5.74 3.70
N SER A 34 10.78 -5.48 5.00
CA SER A 34 11.20 -4.16 5.49
C SER A 34 12.67 -3.94 5.15
N THR A 35 13.07 -2.67 5.05
CA THR A 35 14.46 -2.29 4.86
C THR A 35 14.93 -1.58 6.13
N PRO A 36 15.54 -2.27 7.12
CA PRO A 36 15.80 -1.69 8.44
C PRO A 36 16.71 -0.45 8.42
N GLN A 37 17.56 -0.33 7.41
CA GLN A 37 18.44 0.81 7.21
C GLN A 37 17.69 2.05 6.71
N ASP A 38 16.53 1.85 6.07
CA ASP A 38 15.64 2.91 5.60
C ASP A 38 14.21 2.36 5.42
N LEU A 39 13.38 2.57 6.44
CA LEU A 39 12.01 2.08 6.47
C LEU A 39 11.14 2.67 5.36
N SER A 40 11.47 3.87 4.86
CA SER A 40 10.72 4.51 3.77
C SER A 40 10.83 3.72 2.46
N LEU A 41 11.92 2.98 2.25
CA LEU A 41 12.05 2.07 1.10
C LEU A 41 11.08 0.89 1.18
N GLY A 42 10.94 0.27 2.35
CA GLY A 42 9.98 -0.81 2.60
C GLY A 42 8.54 -0.33 2.39
N PHE A 43 8.22 0.84 2.95
CA PHE A 43 6.95 1.53 2.79
C PHE A 43 6.60 1.77 1.30
N MET A 44 7.50 2.40 0.54
CA MET A 44 7.24 2.70 -0.87
C MET A 44 7.20 1.46 -1.76
N THR A 45 8.03 0.46 -1.46
CA THR A 45 8.01 -0.82 -2.19
C THR A 45 6.66 -1.52 -2.02
N GLY A 46 6.11 -1.53 -0.80
CA GLY A 46 4.80 -2.10 -0.51
C GLY A 46 3.67 -1.39 -1.27
N ILE A 47 3.64 -0.05 -1.24
CA ILE A 47 2.65 0.76 -1.95
C ILE A 47 2.69 0.52 -3.46
N LEU A 48 3.88 0.61 -4.09
CA LEU A 48 4.00 0.45 -5.54
C LEU A 48 3.63 -0.98 -5.99
N LYS A 49 3.94 -1.99 -5.16
CA LYS A 49 3.59 -3.38 -5.42
C LYS A 49 2.07 -3.58 -5.42
N ILE A 50 1.36 -3.10 -4.39
CA ILE A 50 -0.09 -3.32 -4.28
C ILE A 50 -0.87 -2.55 -5.35
N LEU A 51 -0.45 -1.33 -5.69
CA LEU A 51 -1.07 -0.55 -6.78
C LEU A 51 -0.98 -1.29 -8.11
N ARG A 52 0.20 -1.84 -8.44
CA ARG A 52 0.39 -2.63 -9.66
C ARG A 52 -0.46 -3.90 -9.67
N GLN A 53 -0.56 -4.59 -8.54
CA GLN A 53 -1.39 -5.79 -8.40
C GLN A 53 -2.89 -5.49 -8.57
N ALA A 54 -3.33 -4.34 -8.06
CA ALA A 54 -4.73 -3.94 -8.07
C ALA A 54 -5.13 -3.12 -9.32
N GLY A 55 -4.16 -2.70 -10.14
CA GLY A 55 -4.41 -1.91 -11.35
C GLY A 55 -4.72 -0.43 -11.10
N TRP A 56 -4.28 0.13 -9.97
CA TRP A 56 -4.51 1.53 -9.57
C TRP A 56 -3.31 2.42 -9.88
N HIS A 57 -3.55 3.70 -10.16
CA HIS A 57 -2.49 4.69 -10.33
C HIS A 57 -2.22 5.44 -9.01
N PRO A 58 -0.98 5.87 -8.71
CA PRO A 58 -0.70 6.63 -7.48
C PRO A 58 -1.54 7.89 -7.29
N SER A 59 -2.01 8.52 -8.38
CA SER A 59 -2.89 9.70 -8.33
C SER A 59 -4.28 9.40 -7.77
N ASP A 60 -4.67 8.13 -7.72
CA ASP A 60 -6.00 7.71 -7.26
C ASP A 60 -6.04 7.47 -5.74
N ILE A 61 -4.89 7.55 -5.08
CA ILE A 61 -4.77 7.45 -3.62
C ILE A 61 -5.25 8.76 -3.00
N VAL A 62 -6.32 8.70 -2.22
CA VAL A 62 -6.85 9.88 -1.52
C VAL A 62 -6.44 9.94 -0.05
N ARG A 63 -6.03 8.80 0.53
CA ARG A 63 -5.61 8.71 1.92
C ARG A 63 -4.65 7.54 2.12
N VAL A 64 -3.68 7.76 3.01
CA VAL A 64 -2.77 6.73 3.51
C VAL A 64 -2.83 6.75 5.02
N PHE A 65 -3.07 5.60 5.64
CA PHE A 65 -2.92 5.37 7.06
C PHE A 65 -1.60 4.64 7.30
N HIS A 66 -0.86 5.06 8.31
CA HIS A 66 0.35 4.42 8.79
C HIS A 66 0.22 4.20 10.30
#